data_AF-A0AAF1K857-F1
#
_entry.id   AF-A0AAF1K857-F1
#
_cell.length_a   1.000
_cell.length_b   1.000
_cell.length_c   1.000
_cell.angle_alpha   90.00
_cell.angle_beta   90.00
_cell.angle_gamma   90.00
#
_symmetry.space_group_name_H-M   'P 1'
#
loop_
_entity.id
_entity.type
_entity.pdbx_description
1 polymer ?
#
loop_
_entity_poly.entity_id
_entity_poly.type
_entity_poly.pdbx_seq_one_letter_code
_entity_poly.pdbx_strand_id
1 'polypeptide(L)'
;MASSENPTTPEKQQDDADTYGLTREPANKNRGAGWSVALRRRGHKIVRLFKDSIYGSSEASYERARAYRDAIISAVPPPTNHEQAVQIRRNNHSGISGVRRVETESGDAWQATLLTKEGQKRETFPVGRYGEEVAKSMAIAQRSRWLKGLAGKHLAYSIHSEEVTRHKFNDQLVSSGDVMPHVQITEEEIVARLAAIDVAFDADRPPRLRVRVKSYAKGRLSVAISDGGQPAQRKLIQLNTASLSHADMLQASRTTIGEVVAAFYNADVARWFMETHGSALLAEANFDSAVGFNVLVWIPGEVHGK
;
A
#
# COMPACT_ATOMS: atom_id res chain seq x y z
N MET A 1 14.99 -23.48 -44.86
CA MET A 1 14.40 -22.22 -44.38
C MET A 1 13.45 -22.57 -43.25
N ALA A 2 13.87 -22.37 -42.01
CA ALA A 2 13.03 -22.58 -40.84
C ALA A 2 12.98 -21.24 -40.11
N SER A 3 11.84 -20.56 -40.23
CA SER A 3 11.50 -19.37 -39.48
C SER A 3 11.38 -19.77 -38.01
N SER A 4 12.28 -19.27 -37.15
CA SER A 4 12.08 -19.36 -35.70
C SER A 4 11.13 -18.23 -35.29
N GLU A 5 9.87 -18.58 -35.02
CA GLU A 5 8.96 -17.69 -34.32
C GLU A 5 9.47 -17.49 -32.89
N ASN A 6 9.75 -16.24 -32.51
CA ASN A 6 10.03 -15.86 -31.14
C ASN A 6 8.76 -16.03 -30.30
N PRO A 7 8.83 -16.66 -29.11
CA PRO A 7 7.68 -16.73 -28.24
C PRO A 7 7.35 -15.34 -27.69
N THR A 8 6.09 -15.02 -27.87
CA THR A 8 5.30 -13.83 -27.55
C THR A 8 5.57 -13.30 -26.14
N THR A 9 5.77 -11.97 -26.03
CA THR A 9 5.97 -11.18 -24.79
C THR A 9 4.72 -10.80 -23.92
N PRO A 10 3.46 -11.29 -24.12
CA PRO A 10 2.35 -10.90 -23.24
C PRO A 10 2.36 -11.55 -21.85
N GLU A 11 2.78 -12.81 -21.74
CA GLU A 11 2.58 -13.62 -20.52
C GLU A 11 3.40 -13.11 -19.33
N LYS A 12 4.66 -12.67 -19.57
CA LYS A 12 5.51 -12.02 -18.56
C LYS A 12 5.00 -10.65 -18.09
N GLN A 13 4.30 -9.90 -18.95
CA GLN A 13 3.77 -8.58 -18.60
C GLN A 13 2.60 -8.69 -17.60
N GLN A 14 1.77 -9.70 -17.79
CA GLN A 14 0.58 -9.93 -16.97
C GLN A 14 0.95 -10.49 -15.59
N ASP A 15 1.91 -11.42 -15.54
CA ASP A 15 2.44 -11.95 -14.27
C ASP A 15 3.06 -10.87 -13.38
N ASP A 16 3.81 -9.91 -13.96
CA ASP A 16 4.38 -8.77 -13.22
C ASP A 16 3.27 -7.84 -12.67
N ALA A 17 2.22 -7.60 -13.45
CA ALA A 17 1.09 -6.76 -13.04
C ALA A 17 0.29 -7.38 -11.89
N ASP A 18 0.30 -8.70 -11.74
CA ASP A 18 -0.44 -9.40 -10.70
C ASP A 18 0.43 -9.82 -9.50
N THR A 19 1.76 -9.78 -9.64
CA THR A 19 2.70 -10.17 -8.56
C THR A 19 3.54 -9.02 -8.00
N TYR A 20 3.82 -7.97 -8.77
CA TYR A 20 4.74 -6.92 -8.33
C TYR A 20 4.23 -6.23 -7.05
N GLY A 21 5.05 -6.31 -6.00
CA GLY A 21 4.77 -5.69 -4.71
C GLY A 21 3.55 -6.27 -3.99
N LEU A 22 3.01 -7.41 -4.41
CA LEU A 22 1.89 -8.11 -3.79
C LEU A 22 2.37 -9.47 -3.26
N THR A 23 2.01 -9.81 -2.03
CA THR A 23 2.36 -11.10 -1.45
C THR A 23 1.25 -11.63 -0.57
N ARG A 24 0.83 -12.87 -0.81
CA ARG A 24 -0.13 -13.58 0.03
C ARG A 24 0.50 -13.92 1.37
N GLU A 25 -0.11 -13.46 2.46
CA GLU A 25 0.25 -13.85 3.82
C GLU A 25 -0.72 -14.94 4.32
N PRO A 26 -0.23 -16.15 4.63
CA PRO A 26 -1.08 -17.21 5.18
C PRO A 26 -1.50 -16.89 6.62
N ALA A 27 -2.61 -17.51 7.06
CA ALA A 27 -3.01 -17.44 8.45
C ALA A 27 -1.94 -18.08 9.35
N ASN A 28 -1.70 -17.48 10.51
CA ASN A 28 -0.85 -18.03 11.54
C ASN A 28 -1.56 -18.00 12.91
N LYS A 29 -0.91 -18.55 13.94
CA LYS A 29 -1.47 -18.65 15.30
C LYS A 29 -1.94 -17.32 15.91
N ASN A 30 -1.40 -16.20 15.44
CA ASN A 30 -1.66 -14.86 16.01
C ASN A 30 -2.45 -13.95 15.06
N ARG A 31 -2.57 -14.28 13.77
CA ARG A 31 -3.11 -13.41 12.72
C ARG A 31 -3.81 -14.23 11.64
N GLY A 32 -5.00 -13.76 11.22
CA GLY A 32 -5.66 -14.29 10.04
C GLY A 32 -4.88 -13.97 8.76
N ALA A 33 -5.19 -14.68 7.69
CA ALA A 33 -4.59 -14.49 6.39
C ALA A 33 -4.91 -13.11 5.78
N GLY A 34 -4.08 -12.67 4.83
CA GLY A 34 -4.26 -11.41 4.11
C GLY A 34 -3.35 -11.28 2.88
N TRP A 35 -3.44 -10.16 2.20
CA TRP A 35 -2.54 -9.76 1.12
C TRP A 35 -1.73 -8.56 1.55
N SER A 36 -0.41 -8.67 1.47
CA SER A 36 0.50 -7.57 1.77
C SER A 36 0.88 -6.85 0.49
N VAL A 37 0.88 -5.52 0.55
CA VAL A 37 1.50 -4.64 -0.43
C VAL A 37 2.83 -4.21 0.15
N ALA A 38 3.93 -4.46 -0.56
CA ALA A 38 5.26 -4.05 -0.14
C ALA A 38 6.07 -3.54 -1.34
N LEU A 39 6.28 -2.23 -1.42
CA LEU A 39 7.05 -1.60 -2.49
C LEU A 39 7.86 -0.41 -1.97
N ARG A 40 8.85 0.02 -2.75
CA ARG A 40 9.67 1.21 -2.45
C ARG A 40 9.52 2.25 -3.55
N ARG A 41 9.29 3.50 -3.17
CA ARG A 41 9.25 4.65 -4.08
C ARG A 41 10.00 5.82 -3.47
N ARG A 42 10.98 6.37 -4.21
CA ARG A 42 11.77 7.55 -3.80
C ARG A 42 12.30 7.48 -2.36
N GLY A 43 12.79 6.30 -1.94
CA GLY A 43 13.31 6.06 -0.59
C GLY A 43 12.26 5.67 0.46
N HIS A 44 10.97 5.91 0.21
CA HIS A 44 9.88 5.51 1.11
C HIS A 44 9.53 4.04 0.94
N LYS A 45 9.57 3.29 2.04
CA LYS A 45 9.10 1.91 2.12
C LYS A 45 7.61 1.92 2.44
N ILE A 46 6.80 1.48 1.50
CA ILE A 46 5.33 1.44 1.61
C ILE A 46 4.95 0.00 1.87
N VAL A 47 4.37 -0.26 3.05
CA VAL A 47 3.93 -1.59 3.46
C VAL A 47 2.53 -1.51 4.04
N ARG A 48 1.60 -2.30 3.52
CA ARG A 48 0.24 -2.38 4.04
C ARG A 48 -0.33 -3.78 3.90
N LEU A 49 -1.09 -4.23 4.91
CA LEU A 49 -1.73 -5.56 4.93
C LEU A 49 -3.25 -5.43 4.81
N PHE A 50 -3.81 -6.13 3.83
CA PHE A 50 -5.24 -6.26 3.56
C PHE A 50 -5.71 -7.63 4.05
N LYS A 51 -6.38 -7.66 5.21
CA LYS A 51 -6.77 -8.93 5.86
C LYS A 51 -8.06 -9.49 5.28
N ASP A 52 -8.13 -10.80 5.12
CA ASP A 52 -9.35 -11.51 4.68
C ASP A 52 -10.52 -11.25 5.64
N SER A 53 -10.23 -11.19 6.95
CA SER A 53 -11.23 -10.83 7.98
C SER A 53 -11.78 -9.39 7.88
N ILE A 54 -11.17 -8.55 7.05
CA ILE A 54 -11.67 -7.20 6.74
C ILE A 54 -12.48 -7.22 5.44
N TYR A 55 -12.02 -7.91 4.42
CA TYR A 55 -12.61 -7.84 3.08
C TYR A 55 -13.51 -9.03 2.70
N GLY A 56 -13.63 -10.05 3.56
CA GLY A 56 -14.54 -11.20 3.37
C GLY A 56 -13.85 -12.43 2.82
N SER A 57 -12.97 -12.25 1.83
CA SER A 57 -12.28 -13.36 1.17
C SER A 57 -10.83 -13.02 0.81
N SER A 58 -10.11 -14.03 0.35
CA SER A 58 -8.76 -13.88 -0.20
C SER A 58 -8.78 -13.04 -1.48
N GLU A 59 -9.78 -13.27 -2.33
CA GLU A 59 -9.97 -12.59 -3.62
C GLU A 59 -10.29 -11.11 -3.41
N ALA A 60 -11.25 -10.78 -2.54
CA ALA A 60 -11.58 -9.40 -2.21
C ALA A 60 -10.40 -8.65 -1.56
N SER A 61 -9.61 -9.35 -0.73
CA SER A 61 -8.39 -8.78 -0.15
C SER A 61 -7.31 -8.53 -1.21
N TYR A 62 -7.16 -9.43 -2.19
CA TYR A 62 -6.24 -9.29 -3.31
C TYR A 62 -6.60 -8.09 -4.18
N GLU A 63 -7.86 -7.98 -4.61
CA GLU A 63 -8.33 -6.87 -5.44
C GLU A 63 -8.07 -5.52 -4.78
N ARG A 64 -8.30 -5.43 -3.47
CA ARG A 64 -8.05 -4.21 -2.69
C ARG A 64 -6.56 -3.91 -2.52
N ALA A 65 -5.74 -4.93 -2.29
CA ALA A 65 -4.28 -4.78 -2.26
C ALA A 65 -3.73 -4.32 -3.62
N ARG A 66 -4.21 -4.90 -4.74
CA ARG A 66 -3.86 -4.53 -6.11
C ARG A 66 -4.25 -3.08 -6.42
N ALA A 67 -5.48 -2.70 -6.12
CA ALA A 67 -5.95 -1.32 -6.29
C ALA A 67 -5.12 -0.32 -5.48
N TYR A 68 -4.75 -0.67 -4.23
CA TYR A 68 -3.90 0.18 -3.39
C TYR A 68 -2.52 0.35 -4.01
N ARG A 69 -1.89 -0.74 -4.44
CA ARG A 69 -0.60 -0.67 -5.14
C ARG A 69 -0.69 0.22 -6.37
N ASP A 70 -1.71 0.05 -7.21
CA ASP A 70 -1.86 0.81 -8.45
C ASP A 70 -2.12 2.31 -8.18
N ALA A 71 -2.86 2.64 -7.12
CA ALA A 71 -3.02 4.02 -6.65
C ALA A 71 -1.67 4.64 -6.24
N ILE A 72 -0.83 3.89 -5.52
CA ILE A 72 0.50 4.33 -5.10
C ILE A 72 1.42 4.56 -6.31
N ILE A 73 1.46 3.61 -7.25
CA ILE A 73 2.25 3.72 -8.49
C ILE A 73 1.80 4.93 -9.31
N SER A 74 0.50 5.19 -9.35
CA SER A 74 -0.08 6.32 -10.09
C SER A 74 0.10 7.67 -9.42
N ALA A 75 0.28 7.71 -8.11
CA ALA A 75 0.40 8.96 -7.35
C ALA A 75 1.85 9.38 -7.11
N VAL A 76 2.78 8.42 -6.98
CA VAL A 76 4.19 8.69 -6.68
C VAL A 76 5.06 8.20 -7.84
N PRO A 77 5.58 9.10 -8.68
CA PRO A 77 6.39 8.70 -9.82
C PRO A 77 7.69 8.00 -9.37
N PRO A 78 8.23 7.07 -10.18
CA PRO A 78 9.54 6.49 -9.92
C PRO A 78 10.63 7.57 -9.98
N PRO A 79 11.75 7.40 -9.24
CA PRO A 79 12.86 8.32 -9.37
C PRO A 79 13.38 8.33 -10.81
N THR A 80 13.84 9.48 -11.28
CA THR A 80 14.48 9.58 -12.60
C THR A 80 15.95 9.19 -12.53
N ASN A 81 16.51 8.76 -13.66
CA ASN A 81 17.94 8.52 -13.78
C ASN A 81 18.78 9.77 -13.50
N HIS A 82 18.26 10.95 -13.80
CA HIS A 82 18.85 12.23 -13.44
C HIS A 82 18.88 12.47 -11.94
N GLU A 83 17.75 12.32 -11.25
CA GLU A 83 17.65 12.41 -9.79
C GLU A 83 18.67 11.48 -9.12
N GLN A 84 18.79 10.24 -9.61
CA GLN A 84 19.78 9.29 -9.09
C GLN A 84 21.22 9.70 -9.39
N ALA A 85 21.48 10.29 -10.56
CA ALA A 85 22.83 10.70 -10.97
C ALA A 85 23.32 11.92 -10.18
N VAL A 86 22.44 12.81 -9.73
CA VAL A 86 22.81 13.98 -8.92
C VAL A 86 22.86 13.69 -7.42
N GLN A 87 22.30 12.57 -6.97
CA GLN A 87 22.24 12.21 -5.55
C GLN A 87 23.64 12.07 -4.94
N ILE A 88 23.93 12.91 -3.95
CA ILE A 88 25.19 12.90 -3.20
C ILE A 88 25.20 11.71 -2.24
N ARG A 89 26.27 10.93 -2.26
CA ARG A 89 26.48 9.78 -1.38
C ARG A 89 27.21 10.20 -0.11
N ARG A 90 26.99 9.49 1.00
CA ARG A 90 27.63 9.78 2.31
C ARG A 90 29.17 9.80 2.26
N ASN A 91 29.77 9.04 1.35
CA ASN A 91 31.22 8.96 1.15
C ASN A 91 31.75 9.96 0.11
N ASN A 92 30.94 10.94 -0.28
CA ASN A 92 31.36 11.98 -1.22
C ASN A 92 31.94 13.17 -0.46
N HIS A 93 33.24 13.42 -0.67
CA HIS A 93 33.96 14.54 -0.07
C HIS A 93 34.11 15.75 -1.02
N SER A 94 33.61 15.65 -2.26
CA SER A 94 33.75 16.71 -3.27
C SER A 94 32.60 17.71 -3.26
N GLY A 95 31.45 17.31 -2.69
CA GLY A 95 30.20 18.05 -2.74
C GLY A 95 29.37 17.81 -4.01
N ILE A 96 29.89 17.04 -4.98
CA ILE A 96 29.22 16.80 -6.27
C ILE A 96 29.22 15.29 -6.57
N SER A 97 28.02 14.73 -6.79
CA SER A 97 27.89 13.31 -7.08
C SER A 97 28.65 12.90 -8.35
N GLY A 98 29.42 11.82 -8.25
CA GLY A 98 30.26 11.32 -9.34
C GLY A 98 31.61 12.03 -9.49
N VAL A 99 31.91 13.08 -8.72
CA VAL A 99 33.22 13.72 -8.68
C VAL A 99 33.95 13.31 -7.40
N ARG A 100 35.20 12.87 -7.50
CA ARG A 100 36.03 12.51 -6.34
C ARG A 100 37.52 12.72 -6.63
N ARG A 101 38.30 12.89 -5.57
CA ARG A 101 39.76 12.78 -5.63
C ARG A 101 40.16 11.30 -5.63
N VAL A 102 41.11 10.94 -6.47
CA VAL A 102 41.67 9.59 -6.60
C VAL A 102 43.18 9.68 -6.67
N GLU A 103 43.85 8.71 -6.06
CA GLU A 103 45.29 8.51 -6.24
C GLU A 103 45.52 7.66 -7.49
N THR A 104 46.43 8.10 -8.35
CA THR A 104 46.81 7.40 -9.59
C THR A 104 48.31 7.18 -9.63
N GLU A 105 48.81 6.35 -10.56
CA GLU A 105 50.24 6.10 -10.74
C GLU A 105 51.05 7.39 -10.99
N SER A 106 50.42 8.43 -11.56
CA SER A 106 51.02 9.74 -11.81
C SER A 106 50.74 10.78 -10.71
N GLY A 107 50.24 10.34 -9.56
CA GLY A 107 49.91 11.19 -8.41
C GLY A 107 48.41 11.45 -8.25
N ASP A 108 48.07 12.45 -7.44
CA ASP A 108 46.68 12.85 -7.18
C ASP A 108 45.96 13.33 -8.45
N ALA A 109 44.69 12.95 -8.58
CA ALA A 109 43.84 13.37 -9.69
C ALA A 109 42.38 13.59 -9.25
N TRP A 110 41.70 14.49 -9.96
CA TRP A 110 40.25 14.65 -9.85
C TRP A 110 39.56 13.81 -10.92
N GLN A 111 38.60 12.98 -10.52
CA GLN A 111 37.89 12.07 -11.42
C GLN A 111 36.40 12.37 -11.46
N ALA A 112 35.86 12.48 -12.67
CA ALA A 112 34.43 12.52 -12.95
C ALA A 112 33.94 11.14 -13.39
N THR A 113 32.76 10.73 -12.91
CA THR A 113 32.14 9.44 -13.27
C THR A 113 30.64 9.61 -13.50
N LEU A 114 30.07 8.89 -14.49
CA LEU A 114 28.63 8.76 -14.71
C LEU A 114 28.30 7.32 -15.06
N LEU A 115 27.30 6.73 -14.40
CA LEU A 115 26.69 5.49 -14.87
C LEU A 115 25.61 5.81 -15.90
N THR A 116 25.74 5.22 -17.09
CA THR A 116 24.77 5.30 -18.18
C THR A 116 24.31 3.90 -18.57
N LYS A 117 23.28 3.78 -19.42
CA LYS A 117 22.85 2.48 -19.96
C LYS A 117 23.97 1.77 -20.73
N GLU A 118 24.86 2.53 -21.35
CA GLU A 118 26.01 2.05 -22.14
C GLU A 118 27.21 1.67 -21.26
N GLY A 119 27.11 1.84 -19.94
CA GLY A 119 28.16 1.56 -18.98
C GLY A 119 28.63 2.80 -18.22
N GLN A 120 29.77 2.67 -17.54
CA GLN A 120 30.30 3.72 -16.68
C GLN A 120 31.28 4.61 -17.44
N LYS A 121 30.90 5.87 -17.68
CA LYS A 121 31.80 6.91 -18.17
C LYS A 121 32.72 7.35 -17.02
N ARG A 122 34.02 7.46 -17.29
CA ARG A 122 35.03 7.91 -16.33
C ARG A 122 36.05 8.79 -17.04
N GLU A 123 36.44 9.89 -16.41
CA GLU A 123 37.45 10.80 -16.93
C GLU A 123 38.24 11.39 -15.76
N THR A 124 39.56 11.46 -15.92
CA THR A 124 40.50 11.76 -14.84
C THR A 124 41.37 12.97 -15.23
N PHE A 125 41.52 13.91 -14.30
CA PHE A 125 42.23 15.17 -14.47
C PHE A 125 43.39 15.22 -13.44
N PRO A 126 44.64 14.97 -13.85
CA PRO A 126 45.79 14.94 -12.93
C PRO A 126 46.07 16.30 -12.29
N VAL A 127 46.25 16.32 -10.96
CA VAL A 127 46.57 17.53 -10.20
C VAL A 127 47.96 18.05 -10.57
N GLY A 128 48.93 17.16 -10.82
CA GLY A 128 50.28 17.56 -11.23
C GLY A 128 50.35 18.33 -12.56
N ARG A 129 49.33 18.20 -13.42
CA ARG A 129 49.27 18.90 -14.73
C ARG A 129 48.48 20.20 -14.68
N TYR A 130 47.38 20.24 -13.93
CA TYR A 130 46.43 21.36 -13.96
C TYR A 130 46.39 22.17 -12.66
N GLY A 131 46.94 21.66 -11.56
CA GLY A 131 46.74 22.21 -10.21
C GLY A 131 45.40 21.76 -9.59
N GLU A 132 45.29 21.82 -8.26
CA GLU A 132 44.16 21.26 -7.50
C GLU A 132 42.81 21.89 -7.90
N GLU A 133 42.73 23.21 -7.92
CA GLU A 133 41.48 23.93 -8.20
C GLU A 133 41.00 23.75 -9.63
N VAL A 134 41.92 23.84 -10.60
CA VAL A 134 41.60 23.69 -12.03
C VAL A 134 41.22 22.25 -12.34
N ALA A 135 41.94 21.26 -11.82
CA ALA A 135 41.60 19.85 -12.00
C ALA A 135 40.21 19.53 -11.43
N LYS A 136 39.88 20.06 -10.24
CA LYS A 136 38.54 19.94 -9.65
C LYS A 136 37.48 20.60 -10.54
N SER A 137 37.71 21.82 -11.02
CA SER A 137 36.79 22.55 -11.90
C SER A 137 36.54 21.80 -13.21
N MET A 138 37.57 21.23 -13.83
CA MET A 138 37.44 20.42 -15.05
C MET A 138 36.60 19.15 -14.82
N ALA A 139 36.82 18.45 -13.71
CA ALA A 139 36.02 17.28 -13.34
C ALA A 139 34.54 17.65 -13.14
N ILE A 140 34.25 18.78 -12.51
CA ILE A 140 32.89 19.30 -12.31
C ILE A 140 32.25 19.66 -13.66
N ALA A 141 32.94 20.43 -14.51
CA ALA A 141 32.44 20.84 -15.81
C ALA A 141 32.12 19.63 -16.70
N GLN A 142 32.98 18.61 -16.68
CA GLN A 142 32.76 17.38 -17.42
C GLN A 142 31.57 16.59 -16.87
N ARG A 143 31.43 16.51 -15.55
CA ARG A 143 30.26 15.92 -14.90
C ARG A 143 28.97 16.61 -15.33
N SER A 144 28.94 17.94 -15.34
CA SER A 144 27.79 18.73 -15.78
C SER A 144 27.45 18.51 -17.24
N ARG A 145 28.45 18.40 -18.14
CA ARG A 145 28.22 18.07 -19.56
C ARG A 145 27.56 16.71 -19.74
N TRP A 146 28.05 15.69 -19.04
CA TRP A 146 27.45 14.36 -19.12
C TRP A 146 26.03 14.30 -18.57
N LEU A 147 25.73 15.05 -17.50
CA LEU A 147 24.37 15.18 -16.99
C LEU A 147 23.47 15.87 -18.01
N LYS A 148 23.88 16.99 -18.63
CA LYS A 148 23.08 17.65 -19.68
C LYS A 148 22.76 16.73 -20.86
N GLY A 149 23.67 15.83 -21.24
CA GLY A 149 23.47 14.86 -22.31
C GLY A 149 22.75 13.56 -21.90
N LEU A 150 22.36 13.41 -20.63
CA LEU A 150 21.66 12.21 -20.16
C LEU A 150 20.19 12.27 -20.58
N ALA A 151 19.72 11.30 -21.37
CA ALA A 151 18.30 11.20 -21.72
C ALA A 151 17.48 10.88 -20.46
N GLY A 152 16.47 11.69 -20.14
CA GLY A 152 15.60 11.48 -18.99
C GLY A 152 14.80 10.18 -19.09
N LYS A 153 14.86 9.33 -18.07
CA LYS A 153 14.03 8.12 -17.96
C LYS A 153 13.63 7.92 -16.49
N HIS A 154 12.40 7.48 -16.25
CA HIS A 154 11.98 6.96 -14.96
C HIS A 154 12.52 5.55 -14.69
N LEU A 155 13.03 5.35 -13.47
CA LEU A 155 13.57 4.08 -13.00
C LEU A 155 12.48 3.30 -12.27
N ALA A 156 11.58 2.70 -13.04
CA ALA A 156 10.59 1.75 -12.53
C ALA A 156 11.17 0.33 -12.47
N TYR A 157 10.74 -0.44 -11.47
CA TYR A 157 11.28 -1.78 -11.18
C TYR A 157 10.44 -2.93 -11.76
N SER A 158 9.31 -2.63 -12.40
CA SER A 158 8.44 -3.62 -13.06
C SER A 158 7.87 -3.06 -14.35
N ILE A 159 7.49 -3.95 -15.27
CA ILE A 159 6.96 -3.55 -16.58
C ILE A 159 5.64 -2.78 -16.40
N HIS A 160 4.72 -3.29 -15.57
CA HIS A 160 3.48 -2.57 -15.20
C HIS A 160 3.75 -1.16 -14.66
N SER A 161 4.75 -1.02 -13.79
CA SER A 161 5.14 0.30 -13.29
C SER A 161 5.72 1.19 -14.38
N GLU A 162 6.49 0.66 -15.33
CA GLU A 162 7.03 1.43 -16.45
C GLU A 162 5.88 1.93 -17.35
N GLU A 163 4.88 1.09 -17.63
CA GLU A 163 3.72 1.45 -18.45
C GLU A 163 2.88 2.54 -17.80
N VAL A 164 2.47 2.37 -16.54
CA VAL A 164 1.73 3.40 -15.79
C VAL A 164 2.50 4.71 -15.77
N THR A 165 3.82 4.64 -15.59
CA THR A 165 4.68 5.82 -15.58
C THR A 165 4.72 6.53 -16.92
N ARG A 166 4.87 5.77 -18.02
CA ARG A 166 4.86 6.31 -19.38
C ARG A 166 3.53 7.00 -19.70
N HIS A 167 2.40 6.52 -19.18
CA HIS A 167 1.10 7.16 -19.42
C HIS A 167 0.82 8.36 -18.50
N LYS A 168 1.24 8.31 -17.23
CA LYS A 168 0.88 9.31 -16.21
C LYS A 168 1.88 10.45 -16.06
N PHE A 169 3.15 10.21 -16.36
CA PHE A 169 4.25 11.10 -15.99
C PHE A 169 5.18 11.46 -17.15
N ASN A 170 4.79 11.19 -18.40
CA ASN A 170 5.65 11.50 -19.55
C ASN A 170 6.03 12.98 -19.63
N ASP A 171 5.09 13.86 -19.27
CA ASP A 171 5.27 15.32 -19.31
C ASP A 171 6.30 15.82 -18.27
N GLN A 172 6.59 15.01 -17.24
CA GLN A 172 7.62 15.33 -16.23
C GLN A 172 9.04 15.16 -16.75
N LEU A 173 9.24 14.46 -17.88
CA LEU A 173 10.56 14.27 -18.50
C LEU A 173 10.95 15.43 -19.43
N VAL A 174 10.08 16.43 -19.63
CA VAL A 174 10.38 17.60 -20.46
C VAL A 174 11.41 18.49 -19.75
N SER A 175 12.61 18.52 -20.32
CA SER A 175 13.74 19.33 -19.84
C SER A 175 13.41 20.82 -19.94
N SER A 176 13.00 21.42 -18.82
CA SER A 176 12.99 22.89 -18.70
C SER A 176 14.45 23.33 -18.63
N GLY A 177 14.89 24.10 -19.63
CA GLY A 177 16.30 24.33 -19.97
C GLY A 177 17.23 24.81 -18.85
N ASP A 178 18.54 24.70 -19.12
CA ASP A 178 19.76 25.13 -18.38
C ASP A 178 19.85 24.97 -16.85
N VAL A 179 18.76 24.63 -16.17
CA VAL A 179 18.68 24.31 -14.76
C VAL A 179 18.88 22.80 -14.63
N MET A 180 19.79 22.38 -13.75
CA MET A 180 19.95 20.96 -13.43
C MET A 180 18.59 20.35 -13.09
N PRO A 181 18.30 19.09 -13.45
CA PRO A 181 17.05 18.45 -13.08
C PRO A 181 16.94 18.35 -11.55
N HIS A 182 15.98 19.08 -10.99
CA HIS A 182 15.64 19.02 -9.57
C HIS A 182 14.61 17.92 -9.34
N VAL A 183 14.57 17.39 -8.12
CA VAL A 183 13.52 16.46 -7.67
C VAL A 183 12.18 17.17 -7.85
N GLN A 184 11.32 16.66 -8.74
CA GLN A 184 10.11 17.39 -9.14
C GLN A 184 9.00 17.42 -8.08
N ILE A 185 9.12 16.66 -7.00
CA ILE A 185 8.14 16.55 -5.91
C ILE A 185 8.92 16.47 -4.60
N THR A 186 8.54 17.28 -3.60
CA THR A 186 9.21 17.30 -2.30
C THR A 186 8.85 16.08 -1.45
N GLU A 187 9.65 15.78 -0.41
CA GLU A 187 9.38 14.68 0.51
C GLU A 187 8.02 14.86 1.21
N GLU A 188 7.66 16.08 1.59
CA GLU A 188 6.38 16.42 2.22
C GLU A 188 5.20 16.11 1.31
N GLU A 189 5.32 16.40 0.01
CA GLU A 189 4.27 16.11 -0.95
C GLU A 189 4.10 14.59 -1.18
N ILE A 190 5.19 13.83 -1.19
CA ILE A 190 5.11 12.35 -1.25
C ILE A 190 4.34 11.83 -0.04
N VAL A 191 4.72 12.26 1.17
CA VAL A 191 4.07 11.84 2.41
C VAL A 191 2.58 12.21 2.40
N ALA A 192 2.23 13.42 1.95
CA ALA A 192 0.84 13.85 1.84
C ALA A 192 0.02 13.00 0.86
N ARG A 193 0.57 12.67 -0.32
CA ARG A 193 -0.10 11.80 -1.31
C ARG A 193 -0.31 10.39 -0.77
N LEU A 194 0.70 9.82 -0.10
CA LEU A 194 0.58 8.49 0.52
C LEU A 194 -0.48 8.48 1.62
N ALA A 195 -0.51 9.50 2.48
CA ALA A 195 -1.51 9.64 3.53
C ALA A 195 -2.93 9.79 2.97
N ALA A 196 -3.11 10.56 1.89
CA ALA A 196 -4.40 10.71 1.23
C ALA A 196 -4.94 9.39 0.67
N ILE A 197 -4.07 8.58 0.04
CA ILE A 197 -4.42 7.24 -0.41
C ILE A 197 -4.78 6.36 0.79
N ASP A 198 -4.01 6.45 1.88
CA ASP A 198 -4.30 5.63 3.06
C ASP A 198 -5.68 5.90 3.64
N VAL A 199 -6.04 7.18 3.77
CA VAL A 199 -7.37 7.64 4.22
C VAL A 199 -8.48 7.18 3.28
N ALA A 200 -8.29 7.31 1.96
CA ALA A 200 -9.31 6.87 0.99
C ALA A 200 -9.59 5.37 1.10
N PHE A 201 -8.55 4.54 1.21
CA PHE A 201 -8.69 3.10 1.36
C PHE A 201 -9.22 2.66 2.73
N ASP A 202 -9.02 3.48 3.76
CA ASP A 202 -9.62 3.23 5.08
C ASP A 202 -11.12 3.57 5.11
N ALA A 203 -11.53 4.62 4.39
CA ALA A 203 -12.93 5.00 4.24
C ALA A 203 -13.73 3.99 3.40
N ASP A 204 -13.11 3.38 2.39
CA ASP A 204 -13.73 2.40 1.48
C ASP A 204 -13.69 0.95 2.01
N ARG A 205 -13.42 0.75 3.31
CA ARG A 205 -13.48 -0.59 3.90
C ARG A 205 -14.92 -1.09 3.92
N PRO A 206 -15.17 -2.36 3.56
CA PRO A 206 -16.52 -2.92 3.62
C PRO A 206 -17.15 -2.76 5.02
N PRO A 207 -18.39 -2.25 5.09
CA PRO A 207 -19.14 -2.15 6.34
C PRO A 207 -19.38 -3.56 6.89
N ARG A 208 -19.21 -3.73 8.19
CA ARG A 208 -19.22 -5.04 8.85
C ARG A 208 -20.02 -5.00 10.12
N LEU A 209 -20.55 -6.14 10.52
CA LEU A 209 -21.30 -6.26 11.75
C LEU A 209 -20.85 -7.50 12.49
N ARG A 210 -20.33 -7.31 13.70
CA ARG A 210 -20.05 -8.39 14.65
C ARG A 210 -21.14 -8.42 15.70
N VAL A 211 -21.82 -9.56 15.83
CA VAL A 211 -22.80 -9.82 16.88
C VAL A 211 -22.36 -11.05 17.67
N ARG A 212 -22.24 -10.89 18.98
CA ARG A 212 -21.93 -11.97 19.90
C ARG A 212 -22.99 -12.02 20.99
N VAL A 213 -23.57 -13.19 21.21
CA VAL A 213 -24.51 -13.42 22.30
C VAL A 213 -24.01 -14.62 23.10
N LYS A 214 -23.78 -14.43 24.40
CA LYS A 214 -23.30 -15.49 25.29
C LYS A 214 -23.65 -15.21 26.74
N SER A 215 -23.98 -16.27 27.48
CA SER A 215 -24.09 -16.25 28.94
C SER A 215 -22.73 -16.49 29.59
N TYR A 216 -22.38 -15.64 30.55
CA TYR A 216 -21.16 -15.77 31.35
C TYR A 216 -21.46 -16.07 32.82
N ALA A 217 -22.69 -15.86 33.25
CA ALA A 217 -23.16 -16.06 34.61
C ALA A 217 -24.63 -16.48 34.57
N LYS A 218 -25.05 -17.27 35.57
CA LYS A 218 -26.42 -17.77 35.66
C LYS A 218 -27.41 -16.60 35.66
N GLY A 219 -28.42 -16.67 34.78
CA GLY A 219 -29.45 -15.63 34.66
C GLY A 219 -29.00 -14.32 34.03
N ARG A 220 -27.85 -14.27 33.33
CA ARG A 220 -27.40 -13.09 32.59
C ARG A 220 -26.94 -13.45 31.18
N LEU A 221 -27.54 -12.82 30.18
CA LEU A 221 -27.13 -12.96 28.78
C LEU A 221 -26.44 -11.69 28.29
N SER A 222 -25.22 -11.82 27.79
CA SER A 222 -24.46 -10.69 27.25
C SER A 222 -24.61 -10.63 25.73
N VAL A 223 -25.04 -9.47 25.23
CA VAL A 223 -25.17 -9.15 23.81
C VAL A 223 -24.16 -8.07 23.47
N ALA A 224 -23.14 -8.43 22.68
CA ALA A 224 -22.08 -7.53 22.25
C ALA A 224 -22.17 -7.30 20.74
N ILE A 225 -22.25 -6.04 20.33
CA ILE A 225 -22.40 -5.63 18.93
C ILE A 225 -21.29 -4.64 18.59
N SER A 226 -20.68 -4.80 17.42
CA SER A 226 -19.67 -3.89 16.90
C SER A 226 -19.77 -3.73 15.39
N ASP A 227 -19.53 -2.52 14.90
CA ASP A 227 -19.44 -2.18 13.47
C ASP A 227 -18.12 -2.65 12.79
N GLY A 228 -17.16 -3.18 13.57
CA GLY A 228 -15.85 -3.58 13.03
C GLY A 228 -15.05 -2.43 12.36
N GLY A 229 -15.45 -1.18 12.59
CA GLY A 229 -14.87 0.03 12.00
C GLY A 229 -13.53 0.44 12.60
N GLN A 230 -12.99 1.58 12.16
CA GLN A 230 -11.82 2.24 12.76
C GLN A 230 -12.08 3.77 12.80
N PRO A 231 -12.41 4.35 13.97
CA PRO A 231 -12.64 3.69 15.25
C PRO A 231 -13.91 2.82 15.22
N ALA A 232 -13.91 1.70 15.95
CA ALA A 232 -15.06 0.81 16.00
C ALA A 232 -16.10 1.30 17.01
N GLN A 233 -17.35 1.45 16.58
CA GLN A 233 -18.49 1.54 17.49
C GLN A 233 -18.77 0.17 18.14
N ARG A 234 -19.01 0.18 19.45
CA ARG A 234 -19.24 -1.03 20.25
C ARG A 234 -20.31 -0.79 21.30
N LYS A 235 -21.21 -1.75 21.46
CA LYS A 235 -22.20 -1.76 22.53
C LYS A 235 -22.24 -3.14 23.16
N LEU A 236 -22.15 -3.19 24.48
CA LEU A 236 -22.37 -4.39 25.27
C LEU A 236 -23.58 -4.17 26.16
N ILE A 237 -24.58 -5.04 26.04
CA ILE A 237 -25.80 -5.02 26.84
C ILE A 237 -25.90 -6.35 27.59
N GLN A 238 -26.31 -6.28 28.85
CA GLN A 238 -26.55 -7.46 29.67
C GLN A 238 -28.03 -7.57 29.98
N LEU A 239 -28.67 -8.62 29.47
CA LEU A 239 -30.06 -8.95 29.73
C LEU A 239 -30.15 -9.80 31.00
N ASN A 240 -31.05 -9.43 31.91
CA ASN A 240 -31.40 -10.29 33.04
C ASN A 240 -32.37 -11.35 32.55
N THR A 241 -31.95 -12.61 32.61
CA THR A 241 -32.71 -13.76 32.13
C THR A 241 -33.13 -14.71 33.25
N ALA A 242 -32.89 -14.34 34.51
CA ALA A 242 -33.16 -15.19 35.68
C ALA A 242 -34.65 -15.54 35.82
N SER A 243 -35.54 -14.65 35.39
CA SER A 243 -37.00 -14.79 35.48
C SER A 243 -37.68 -14.95 34.11
N LEU A 244 -36.91 -15.05 33.01
CA LEU A 244 -37.47 -15.12 31.66
C LEU A 244 -37.58 -16.56 31.19
N SER A 245 -38.65 -16.86 30.44
CA SER A 245 -38.72 -18.09 29.67
C SER A 245 -37.65 -18.10 28.57
N HIS A 246 -37.36 -19.28 28.00
CA HIS A 246 -36.41 -19.37 26.88
C HIS A 246 -36.88 -18.50 25.69
N ALA A 247 -38.17 -18.56 25.35
CA ALA A 247 -38.79 -17.77 24.29
C ALA A 247 -38.63 -16.25 24.54
N ASP A 248 -38.93 -15.79 25.75
CA ASP A 248 -38.84 -14.37 26.10
C ASP A 248 -37.39 -13.87 26.10
N MET A 249 -36.44 -14.69 26.56
CA MET A 249 -35.02 -14.39 26.48
C MET A 249 -34.57 -14.18 25.01
N LEU A 250 -34.99 -15.08 24.11
CA LEU A 250 -34.65 -14.99 22.70
C LEU A 250 -35.29 -13.77 22.06
N GLN A 251 -36.55 -13.48 22.38
CA GLN A 251 -37.25 -12.29 21.88
C GLN A 251 -36.59 -11.00 22.38
N ALA A 252 -36.26 -10.90 23.67
CA ALA A 252 -35.53 -9.77 24.22
C ALA A 252 -34.16 -9.58 23.54
N SER A 253 -33.47 -10.69 23.22
CA SER A 253 -32.21 -10.66 22.47
C SER A 253 -32.40 -10.14 21.05
N ARG A 254 -33.42 -10.61 20.33
CA ARG A 254 -33.75 -10.12 18.98
C ARG A 254 -34.03 -8.62 18.98
N THR A 255 -34.90 -8.15 19.88
CA THR A 255 -35.22 -6.72 20.02
C THR A 255 -33.98 -5.90 20.31
N THR A 256 -33.18 -6.30 21.31
CA THR A 256 -31.94 -5.60 21.69
C THR A 256 -30.95 -5.51 20.53
N ILE A 257 -30.75 -6.60 19.79
CA ILE A 257 -29.85 -6.57 18.64
C ILE A 257 -30.40 -5.68 17.54
N GLY A 258 -31.70 -5.77 17.22
CA GLY A 258 -32.34 -4.94 16.21
C GLY A 258 -32.19 -3.44 16.50
N GLU A 259 -32.47 -3.02 17.73
CA GLU A 259 -32.36 -1.62 18.16
C GLU A 259 -30.92 -1.10 18.07
N VAL A 260 -29.94 -1.88 18.55
CA VAL A 260 -28.53 -1.46 18.52
C VAL A 260 -27.98 -1.44 17.09
N VAL A 261 -28.32 -2.43 16.26
CA VAL A 261 -27.89 -2.45 14.86
C VAL A 261 -28.50 -1.28 14.10
N ALA A 262 -29.78 -0.97 14.34
CA ALA A 262 -30.44 0.19 13.74
C ALA A 262 -29.78 1.51 14.16
N ALA A 263 -29.33 1.62 15.41
CA ALA A 263 -28.62 2.80 15.91
C ALA A 263 -27.19 2.93 15.33
N PHE A 264 -26.50 1.81 15.06
CA PHE A 264 -25.15 1.84 14.47
C PHE A 264 -25.17 2.13 12.97
N TYR A 265 -26.20 1.64 12.29
CA TYR A 265 -26.34 1.72 10.85
C TYR A 265 -27.67 2.35 10.47
N ASN A 266 -28.70 1.52 10.24
CA ASN A 266 -30.05 1.94 9.90
C ASN A 266 -31.03 0.76 10.11
N ALA A 267 -32.34 1.03 9.99
CA ALA A 267 -33.37 0.02 10.17
C ALA A 267 -33.31 -1.13 9.14
N ASP A 268 -32.85 -0.87 7.92
CA ASP A 268 -32.77 -1.86 6.85
C ASP A 268 -31.65 -2.88 7.13
N VAL A 269 -30.50 -2.44 7.64
CA VAL A 269 -29.41 -3.31 8.08
C VAL A 269 -29.86 -4.19 9.26
N ALA A 270 -30.62 -3.63 10.20
CA ALA A 270 -31.18 -4.40 11.31
C ALA A 270 -32.14 -5.50 10.82
N ARG A 271 -33.04 -5.16 9.88
CA ARG A 271 -33.97 -6.10 9.26
C ARG A 271 -33.23 -7.20 8.49
N TRP A 272 -32.31 -6.82 7.61
CA TRP A 272 -31.49 -7.75 6.84
C TRP A 272 -30.72 -8.72 7.74
N PHE A 273 -30.08 -8.22 8.81
CA PHE A 273 -29.35 -9.08 9.73
C PHE A 273 -30.28 -10.08 10.42
N MET A 274 -31.47 -9.66 10.84
CA MET A 274 -32.46 -10.52 11.47
C MET A 274 -33.01 -11.58 10.54
N GLU A 275 -33.32 -11.23 9.29
CA GLU A 275 -33.86 -12.16 8.30
C GLU A 275 -32.80 -13.18 7.85
N THR A 276 -31.58 -12.72 7.59
CA THR A 276 -30.51 -13.56 7.01
C THR A 276 -29.80 -14.42 8.06
N HIS A 277 -29.65 -13.91 9.29
CA HIS A 277 -28.82 -14.55 10.31
C HIS A 277 -29.54 -14.68 11.66
N GLY A 278 -30.09 -13.58 12.18
CA GLY A 278 -30.62 -13.50 13.55
C GLY A 278 -31.73 -14.49 13.84
N SER A 279 -32.66 -14.70 12.90
CA SER A 279 -33.79 -15.62 13.08
C SER A 279 -33.35 -17.06 13.27
N ALA A 280 -32.37 -17.52 12.49
CA ALA A 280 -31.81 -18.86 12.60
C ALA A 280 -30.89 -19.03 13.83
N LEU A 281 -30.06 -18.02 14.12
CA LEU A 281 -29.12 -18.04 15.25
C LEU A 281 -29.80 -17.96 16.62
N LEU A 282 -30.96 -17.32 16.69
CA LEU A 282 -31.76 -17.17 17.91
C LEU A 282 -33.01 -18.05 17.90
N ALA A 283 -33.10 -19.04 17.01
CA ALA A 283 -34.19 -20.00 17.02
C ALA A 283 -34.11 -20.87 18.29
N GLU A 284 -35.24 -21.19 18.91
CA GLU A 284 -35.29 -22.00 20.14
C GLU A 284 -34.58 -23.36 19.98
N ALA A 285 -34.68 -23.96 18.80
CA ALA A 285 -34.03 -25.23 18.50
C ALA A 285 -32.50 -25.14 18.37
N ASN A 286 -31.95 -23.96 18.10
CA ASN A 286 -30.55 -23.80 17.69
C ASN A 286 -29.70 -22.99 18.67
N PHE A 287 -30.32 -22.29 19.63
CA PHE A 287 -29.62 -21.40 20.54
C PHE A 287 -29.42 -22.03 21.91
N ASP A 288 -28.16 -22.26 22.27
CA ASP A 288 -27.74 -22.54 23.65
C ASP A 288 -27.02 -21.30 24.20
N SER A 289 -27.57 -20.73 25.28
CA SER A 289 -27.01 -19.56 25.95
C SER A 289 -25.60 -19.77 26.54
N ALA A 290 -25.24 -21.00 26.94
CA ALA A 290 -23.94 -21.32 27.53
C ALA A 290 -22.82 -21.36 26.47
N VAL A 291 -23.12 -21.92 25.30
CA VAL A 291 -22.22 -21.92 24.14
C VAL A 291 -22.19 -20.52 23.54
N GLY A 292 -23.38 -19.99 23.24
CA GLY A 292 -23.60 -18.72 22.56
C GLY A 292 -23.17 -18.76 21.09
N PHE A 293 -23.13 -17.59 20.45
CA PHE A 293 -22.56 -17.42 19.11
C PHE A 293 -21.73 -16.15 19.02
N ASN A 294 -20.86 -16.09 18.02
CA ASN A 294 -20.07 -14.91 17.66
C ASN A 294 -19.93 -14.88 16.15
N VAL A 295 -20.73 -14.05 15.49
CA VAL A 295 -20.76 -13.93 14.03
C VAL A 295 -20.19 -12.59 13.59
N LEU A 296 -19.42 -12.60 12.52
CA LEU A 296 -18.98 -11.41 11.79
C LEU A 296 -19.54 -11.52 10.38
N VAL A 297 -20.30 -10.53 9.95
CA VAL A 297 -20.92 -10.46 8.63
C VAL A 297 -20.53 -9.16 7.93
N TRP A 298 -20.57 -9.18 6.60
CA TRP A 298 -20.36 -8.02 5.74
C TRP A 298 -21.72 -7.49 5.30
N ILE A 299 -21.94 -6.20 5.47
CA ILE A 299 -23.23 -5.57 5.17
C ILE A 299 -23.27 -5.32 3.65
N PRO A 300 -24.29 -5.80 2.92
CA PRO A 300 -24.44 -5.49 1.50
C PRO A 300 -24.60 -3.99 1.28
N GLY A 301 -23.94 -3.45 0.23
CA GLY A 301 -23.99 -2.02 -0.08
C GLY A 301 -25.42 -1.49 -0.27
N GLU A 302 -26.27 -2.30 -0.92
CA GLU A 302 -27.69 -1.98 -1.17
C GLU A 302 -28.49 -1.70 0.11
N VAL A 303 -28.16 -2.40 1.21
CA VAL A 303 -28.86 -2.27 2.50
C VAL A 303 -28.25 -1.18 3.38
N HIS A 304 -26.94 -0.93 3.22
CA HIS A 304 -26.23 0.09 4.00
C HIS A 304 -26.66 1.52 3.61
N GLY A 305 -27.11 1.74 2.37
CA GLY A 305 -27.59 3.04 1.91
C GLY A 305 -26.50 4.11 1.76
N LYS A 306 -25.24 3.68 1.60
CA LYS A 306 -24.09 4.52 1.25
C LYS A 306 -23.38 3.93 0.04
#